data_AF-A0A933L860-F1
#
_entry.id   AF-A0A933L860-F1
#
_cell.length_a   1.000
_cell.length_b   1.000
_cell.length_c   1.000
_cell.angle_alpha   90.00
_cell.angle_beta   90.00
_cell.angle_gamma   90.00
#
_symmetry.space_group_name_H-M   'P 1'
#
loop_
_entity.id
_entity.type
_entity.pdbx_description
1 polymer ?
#
loop_
_entity_poly.entity_id
_entity_poly.type
_entity_poly.pdbx_seq_one_letter_code
_entity_poly.pdbx_strand_id
1 'polypeptide(L)'
;MTFCKFGPKFKLYESTETRTKLWDKKDKCTGTVKIQGVYWSCVKPADVEEKVQEYKTKLKSQALIECQKHCERRGSNCIGELSITGGCGLKTDRDEALTMGQKMGCRKDCPGQSFAYCSLYDAAFRTEDADRISKQIPNCRCKIKR
;
A
#
# COMPACT_ATOMS: atom_id res chain seq x y z
N MET A 1 -11.41 -18.22 3.55
CA MET A 1 -10.13 -17.85 4.18
C MET A 1 -10.43 -16.98 5.39
N THR A 2 -10.22 -17.50 6.60
CA THR A 2 -10.46 -16.80 7.87
C THR A 2 -9.11 -16.54 8.53
N PHE A 3 -8.76 -15.28 8.80
CA PHE A 3 -7.48 -14.92 9.42
C PHE A 3 -7.70 -13.83 10.48
N CYS A 4 -6.88 -13.83 11.53
CA CYS A 4 -6.91 -12.75 12.53
C CYS A 4 -6.08 -11.54 12.13
N LYS A 5 -5.12 -11.71 11.21
CA LYS A 5 -4.20 -10.66 10.77
C LYS A 5 -3.64 -10.99 9.40
N PHE A 6 -3.38 -9.96 8.61
CA PHE A 6 -2.74 -10.11 7.31
C PHE A 6 -2.01 -8.83 6.91
N GLY A 7 -0.80 -9.02 6.41
CA GLY A 7 0.05 -7.94 5.94
C GLY A 7 1.07 -7.46 6.99
N PRO A 8 1.89 -6.47 6.61
CA PRO A 8 1.75 -5.68 5.39
C PRO A 8 2.08 -6.50 4.11
N LYS A 9 1.28 -6.34 3.06
CA LYS A 9 1.54 -6.92 1.74
C LYS A 9 1.68 -5.83 0.70
N PHE A 10 2.68 -5.97 -0.17
CA PHE A 10 3.03 -4.98 -1.17
C PHE A 10 2.98 -5.54 -2.59
N LYS A 11 2.52 -4.70 -3.52
CA LYS A 11 2.50 -4.98 -4.96
C LYS A 11 2.91 -3.72 -5.72
N LEU A 12 3.82 -3.89 -6.68
CA LEU A 12 4.32 -2.81 -7.51
C LEU A 12 3.66 -2.90 -8.88
N TYR A 13 3.12 -1.78 -9.36
CA TYR A 13 2.58 -1.66 -10.71
C TYR A 13 3.46 -0.67 -11.48
N GLU A 14 4.32 -1.22 -12.33
CA GLU A 14 5.10 -0.45 -13.30
C GLU A 14 4.23 -0.14 -14.52
N SER A 15 4.26 1.09 -15.03
CA SER A 15 3.64 1.36 -16.33
C SER A 15 4.54 0.81 -17.45
N THR A 16 3.92 0.29 -18.51
CA THR A 16 4.60 -0.20 -19.72
C THR A 16 5.44 0.89 -20.40
N GLU A 17 5.03 2.15 -20.34
CA GLU A 17 5.80 3.31 -20.81
C GLU A 17 7.12 3.51 -20.05
N THR A 18 7.17 3.14 -18.77
CA THR A 18 8.40 3.22 -17.97
C THR A 18 9.39 2.12 -18.38
N ARG A 19 8.90 1.00 -18.94
CA ARG A 19 9.76 -0.09 -19.44
C ARG A 19 10.39 0.23 -20.80
N THR A 20 9.70 0.96 -21.67
CA THR A 20 10.21 1.32 -22.99
C THR A 20 11.22 2.48 -22.95
N LYS A 21 11.12 3.39 -21.98
CA LYS A 21 12.11 4.48 -21.77
C LYS A 21 13.41 4.07 -21.05
N LEU A 22 13.52 2.82 -20.58
CA LEU A 22 14.76 2.27 -19.98
C LEU A 22 15.98 2.28 -20.92
N TRP A 23 15.78 2.57 -22.20
CA TRP A 23 16.81 2.50 -23.24
C TRP A 23 17.34 3.86 -23.70
N ASP A 24 16.79 4.97 -23.19
CA ASP A 24 17.40 6.29 -23.38
C ASP A 24 18.59 6.44 -22.43
N LYS A 25 19.79 6.15 -22.95
CA LYS A 25 21.07 6.06 -22.20
C LYS A 25 21.44 7.29 -21.34
N LYS A 26 20.73 8.41 -21.48
CA LYS A 26 21.05 9.69 -20.82
C LYS A 26 20.43 9.86 -19.43
N ASP A 27 19.34 9.18 -19.09
CA ASP A 27 18.73 9.31 -17.76
C ASP A 27 18.24 7.97 -17.20
N LYS A 28 19.17 7.25 -16.55
CA LYS A 28 18.91 5.93 -15.97
C LYS A 28 17.96 5.99 -14.77
N CYS A 29 17.80 7.15 -14.12
CA CYS A 29 17.07 7.23 -12.86
C CYS A 29 15.61 7.63 -13.03
N THR A 30 15.22 8.31 -14.10
CA THR A 30 13.84 8.77 -14.26
C THR A 30 12.87 7.59 -14.42
N GLY A 31 11.84 7.57 -13.58
CA GLY A 31 10.79 6.57 -13.63
C GLY A 31 9.76 6.75 -12.52
N THR A 32 8.62 6.11 -12.67
CA THR A 32 7.58 6.11 -11.63
C THR A 32 7.04 4.71 -11.44
N VAL A 33 6.60 4.41 -10.22
CA VAL A 33 5.94 3.13 -9.91
C VAL A 33 4.81 3.39 -8.93
N LYS A 34 3.72 2.62 -9.07
CA LYS A 34 2.64 2.60 -8.10
C LYS A 34 2.92 1.50 -7.09
N ILE A 35 3.09 1.87 -5.83
CA ILE A 35 3.30 0.94 -4.72
C ILE A 35 1.99 0.80 -3.97
N GLN A 36 1.32 -0.34 -4.15
CA GLN A 36 0.16 -0.69 -3.36
C GLN A 36 0.61 -1.47 -2.14
N GLY A 37 0.17 -1.00 -0.96
CA GLY A 37 0.38 -1.67 0.30
C GLY A 37 -0.97 -1.87 1.00
N VAL A 38 -1.20 -3.04 1.58
CA VAL A 38 -2.40 -3.33 2.37
C VAL A 38 -2.02 -3.94 3.72
N TYR A 39 -2.75 -3.57 4.76
CA TYR A 39 -2.64 -4.13 6.11
C TYR A 39 -4.03 -4.26 6.71
N TRP A 40 -4.31 -5.39 7.35
CA TRP A 40 -5.47 -5.50 8.22
C TRP A 40 -5.30 -6.47 9.37
N SER A 41 -6.16 -6.34 10.38
CA SER A 41 -6.36 -7.37 11.39
C SER A 41 -7.74 -7.28 12.03
N CYS A 42 -8.11 -8.35 12.73
CA CYS A 42 -9.32 -8.45 13.53
C CYS A 42 -9.04 -7.96 14.96
N VAL A 43 -9.70 -6.90 15.36
CA VAL A 43 -9.46 -6.15 16.61
C VAL A 43 -10.77 -5.89 17.33
N LYS A 44 -10.70 -5.35 18.56
CA LYS A 44 -11.90 -4.88 19.25
C LYS A 44 -12.42 -3.62 18.57
N PRO A 45 -13.72 -3.33 18.63
CA PRO A 45 -14.29 -2.12 18.04
C PRO A 45 -13.62 -0.81 18.49
N ALA A 46 -13.19 -0.75 19.76
CA ALA A 46 -12.52 0.41 20.33
C ALA A 46 -11.12 0.66 19.74
N ASP A 47 -10.46 -0.38 19.21
CA ASP A 47 -9.07 -0.30 18.77
C ASP A 47 -8.95 0.00 17.26
N VAL A 48 -10.06 0.06 16.53
CA VAL A 48 -10.07 0.16 15.06
C VAL A 48 -9.31 1.39 14.59
N GLU A 49 -9.59 2.56 15.16
CA GLU A 49 -8.96 3.82 14.74
C GLU A 49 -7.46 3.84 15.02
N GLU A 50 -7.06 3.44 16.22
CA GLU A 50 -5.64 3.33 16.62
C GLU A 50 -4.89 2.40 15.66
N LYS A 51 -5.48 1.24 15.37
CA LYS A 51 -4.87 0.23 14.50
C LYS A 51 -4.77 0.70 13.05
N VAL A 52 -5.76 1.41 12.54
CA VAL A 52 -5.70 2.02 11.20
C VAL A 52 -4.56 3.05 11.12
N GLN A 53 -4.34 3.87 12.16
CA GLN A 53 -3.19 4.79 12.19
C GLN A 53 -1.86 4.05 12.28
N GLU A 54 -1.76 3.00 13.09
CA GLU A 54 -0.58 2.15 13.17
C GLU A 54 -0.25 1.53 11.79
N TYR A 55 -1.27 1.03 11.09
CA TYR A 55 -1.12 0.45 9.76
C TYR A 55 -0.65 1.46 8.74
N LYS A 56 -1.21 2.68 8.76
CA LYS A 56 -0.77 3.77 7.90
C LYS A 56 0.73 4.03 8.06
N THR A 57 1.21 4.15 9.30
CA THR A 57 2.63 4.40 9.58
C THR A 57 3.51 3.25 9.07
N LYS A 58 3.11 2.00 9.33
CA LYS A 58 3.82 0.81 8.86
C LYS A 58 3.85 0.72 7.33
N LEU A 59 2.72 0.96 6.67
CA LEU A 59 2.62 0.93 5.22
C LEU A 59 3.45 2.03 4.57
N LYS A 60 3.46 3.25 5.12
CA LYS A 60 4.30 4.34 4.62
C LYS A 60 5.79 4.01 4.72
N SER A 61 6.23 3.53 5.89
CA SER A 61 7.63 3.16 6.12
C SER A 61 8.10 2.06 5.15
N GLN A 62 7.29 1.01 4.97
CA GLN A 62 7.65 -0.08 4.06
C GLN A 62 7.54 0.32 2.58
N ALA A 63 6.57 1.15 2.20
CA ALA A 63 6.47 1.67 0.85
C ALA A 63 7.70 2.51 0.48
N LEU A 64 8.27 3.25 1.42
CA LEU A 64 9.50 4.02 1.19
C LEU A 64 10.67 3.09 0.87
N ILE A 65 10.80 1.99 1.63
CA ILE A 65 11.82 0.97 1.40
C ILE A 65 11.64 0.34 0.01
N GLU A 66 10.42 -0.03 -0.36
CA GLU A 66 10.14 -0.61 -1.69
C GLU A 66 10.36 0.40 -2.82
N CYS A 67 10.04 1.68 -2.60
CA CYS A 67 10.33 2.76 -3.54
C CYS A 67 11.85 2.91 -3.76
N GLN A 68 12.61 2.94 -2.67
CA GLN A 68 14.07 3.04 -2.73
C GLN A 68 14.69 1.85 -3.46
N LYS A 69 14.30 0.61 -3.10
CA LYS A 69 14.76 -0.60 -3.78
C LYS A 69 14.43 -0.59 -5.27
N HIS A 70 13.23 -0.16 -5.65
CA HIS A 70 12.84 -0.08 -7.06
C HIS A 70 13.73 0.90 -7.83
N CYS A 71 14.03 2.07 -7.26
CA CYS A 71 14.86 3.07 -7.92
C CYS A 71 16.35 2.67 -7.96
N GLU A 72 16.88 2.04 -6.90
CA GLU A 72 18.27 1.55 -6.86
C GLU A 72 18.55 0.47 -7.92
N ARG A 73 17.55 -0.34 -8.28
CA ARG A 73 17.66 -1.30 -9.38
C ARG A 73 17.91 -0.63 -10.74
N ARG A 74 17.59 0.65 -10.88
CA ARG A 74 17.87 1.42 -12.10
C ARG A 74 19.30 1.96 -12.16
N GLY A 75 19.92 2.18 -11.00
CA GLY A 75 21.28 2.68 -10.88
C GLY A 75 21.67 3.04 -9.45
N SER A 76 22.96 2.95 -9.13
CA SER A 76 23.49 3.24 -7.79
C SER A 76 23.30 4.70 -7.35
N ASN A 77 23.23 5.62 -8.30
CA ASN A 77 22.97 7.05 -8.08
C ASN A 77 21.48 7.42 -8.10
N CYS A 78 20.57 6.45 -8.12
CA CYS A 78 19.13 6.70 -8.12
C CYS A 78 18.54 6.64 -6.71
N ILE A 79 17.57 7.51 -6.42
CA ILE A 79 16.82 7.58 -5.16
C ILE A 79 15.32 7.57 -5.43
N GLY A 80 14.56 6.91 -4.57
CA GLY A 80 13.11 6.89 -4.59
C GLY A 80 12.51 7.98 -3.69
N GLU A 81 11.62 8.77 -4.26
CA GLU A 81 10.81 9.75 -3.56
C GLU A 81 9.37 9.22 -3.45
N LEU A 82 8.95 8.90 -2.24
CA LEU A 82 7.60 8.45 -1.94
C LEU A 82 6.71 9.63 -1.58
N SER A 83 5.58 9.79 -2.27
CA SER A 83 4.55 10.79 -1.99
C SER A 83 3.22 10.10 -1.72
N ILE A 84 2.76 10.14 -0.46
CA ILE A 84 1.47 9.59 -0.02
C ILE A 84 0.70 10.71 0.69
N THR A 85 -0.34 11.23 0.03
CA THR A 85 -1.20 12.30 0.54
C THR A 85 -2.21 11.80 1.58
N GLY A 86 -2.46 12.59 2.64
CA GLY A 86 -3.64 12.51 3.51
C GLY A 86 -3.77 11.32 4.48
N GLY A 87 -3.76 10.07 3.99
CA GLY A 87 -4.25 8.93 4.76
C GLY A 87 -4.06 7.58 4.09
N CYS A 88 -4.83 6.59 4.55
CA CYS A 88 -5.07 5.38 3.77
C CYS A 88 -5.94 5.77 2.56
N GLY A 89 -5.69 5.20 1.39
CA GLY A 89 -6.54 5.38 0.21
C GLY A 89 -7.92 4.74 0.42
N LEU A 90 -7.97 3.59 1.09
CA LEU A 90 -9.18 3.01 1.66
C LEU A 90 -8.89 2.57 3.09
N LYS A 91 -9.84 2.83 3.99
CA LYS A 91 -9.80 2.39 5.39
C LYS A 91 -11.19 1.98 5.83
N THR A 92 -11.26 1.15 6.85
CA THR A 92 -12.51 0.93 7.61
C THR A 92 -12.62 1.96 8.71
N ASP A 93 -13.81 2.54 8.86
CA ASP A 93 -14.19 3.20 10.10
C ASP A 93 -14.74 2.20 11.12
N ARG A 94 -15.13 2.70 12.30
CA ARG A 94 -15.60 1.87 13.42
C ARG A 94 -16.92 1.14 13.09
N ASP A 95 -17.82 1.80 12.38
CA ASP A 95 -19.17 1.28 12.09
C ASP A 95 -19.11 0.20 11.01
N GLU A 96 -18.30 0.41 9.98
CA GLU A 96 -18.07 -0.56 8.91
C GLU A 96 -17.22 -1.75 9.38
N ALA A 97 -16.30 -1.55 10.33
CA ALA A 97 -15.36 -2.60 10.75
C ALA A 97 -16.06 -3.84 11.31
N LEU A 98 -17.17 -3.70 12.05
CA LEU A 98 -17.94 -4.86 12.55
C LEU A 98 -18.58 -5.65 11.40
N THR A 99 -19.28 -4.94 10.51
CA THR A 99 -19.92 -5.54 9.34
C THR A 99 -18.88 -6.22 8.44
N MET A 100 -17.74 -5.57 8.23
CA MET A 100 -16.63 -6.12 7.45
C MET A 100 -15.98 -7.30 8.16
N GLY A 101 -15.85 -7.31 9.49
CA GLY A 101 -15.30 -8.45 10.22
C GLY A 101 -16.14 -9.70 10.08
N GLN A 102 -17.47 -9.57 10.10
CA GLN A 102 -18.39 -10.66 9.80
C GLN A 102 -18.25 -11.14 8.35
N LYS A 103 -18.24 -10.22 7.37
CA LYS A 103 -18.13 -10.55 5.94
C LYS A 103 -16.76 -11.13 5.54
N MET A 104 -15.70 -10.65 6.17
CA MET A 104 -14.31 -11.02 5.88
C MET A 104 -13.84 -12.22 6.72
N GLY A 105 -14.62 -12.64 7.71
CA GLY A 105 -14.40 -13.88 8.45
C GLY A 105 -13.42 -13.74 9.62
N CYS A 106 -13.54 -12.67 10.41
CA CYS A 106 -12.87 -12.56 11.70
C CYS A 106 -13.32 -13.70 12.60
N ARG A 107 -12.41 -14.62 12.93
CA ARG A 107 -12.74 -15.79 13.75
C ARG A 107 -13.00 -15.40 15.19
N LYS A 108 -13.80 -16.22 15.88
CA LYS A 108 -14.16 -16.01 17.30
C LYS A 108 -12.96 -16.01 18.24
N ASP A 109 -11.86 -16.67 17.86
CA ASP A 109 -10.59 -16.73 18.61
C ASP A 109 -9.64 -15.55 18.31
N CYS A 110 -10.01 -14.61 17.43
CA CYS A 110 -9.21 -13.43 17.17
C CYS A 110 -9.33 -12.39 18.31
N PRO A 111 -8.39 -11.44 18.41
CA PRO A 111 -8.43 -10.37 19.43
C PRO A 111 -9.73 -9.55 19.46
N GLY A 112 -10.43 -9.49 18.32
CA GLY A 112 -11.82 -9.08 18.26
C GLY A 112 -12.47 -9.44 16.93
N GLN A 113 -13.68 -8.92 16.73
CA GLN A 113 -14.53 -9.23 15.57
C GLN A 113 -14.59 -8.08 14.56
N SER A 114 -13.94 -6.94 14.84
CA SER A 114 -13.92 -5.77 13.95
C SER A 114 -12.73 -5.84 13.00
N PHE A 115 -12.97 -5.63 11.71
CA PHE A 115 -11.96 -5.62 10.67
C PHE A 115 -11.35 -4.22 10.55
N ALA A 116 -10.15 -4.02 11.10
CA ALA A 116 -9.37 -2.80 10.88
C ALA A 116 -8.54 -2.96 9.61
N TYR A 117 -8.68 -2.02 8.66
CA TYR A 117 -8.05 -2.08 7.34
C TYR A 117 -7.45 -0.74 6.93
N CYS A 118 -6.30 -0.79 6.27
CA CYS A 118 -5.70 0.35 5.59
C CYS A 118 -5.02 -0.11 4.30
N SER A 119 -5.21 0.66 3.24
CA SER A 119 -4.46 0.53 1.97
C SER A 119 -3.80 1.85 1.58
N LEU A 120 -2.76 1.78 0.76
CA LEU A 120 -2.09 2.99 0.25
C LEU A 120 -2.87 3.66 -0.89
N TYR A 121 -3.37 2.87 -1.83
CA TYR A 121 -4.33 3.32 -2.83
C TYR A 121 -5.75 2.91 -2.44
N ASP A 122 -6.73 3.61 -3.01
CA ASP A 122 -8.14 3.24 -2.90
C ASP A 122 -8.40 1.92 -3.63
N ALA A 123 -8.28 0.82 -2.89
CA ALA A 123 -8.41 -0.54 -3.38
C ALA A 123 -8.93 -1.43 -2.25
N ALA A 124 -9.97 -2.22 -2.52
CA ALA A 124 -10.54 -3.10 -1.52
C ALA A 124 -9.66 -4.33 -1.28
N PHE A 125 -9.78 -4.91 -0.07
CA PHE A 125 -9.00 -6.07 0.35
C PHE A 125 -9.07 -7.27 -0.62
N ARG A 126 -10.25 -7.55 -1.19
CA ARG A 126 -10.49 -8.75 -2.01
C ARG A 126 -10.20 -8.56 -3.49
N THR A 127 -10.54 -7.40 -4.03
CA THR A 127 -10.54 -7.18 -5.47
C THR A 127 -9.18 -6.67 -5.96
N GLU A 128 -8.31 -6.19 -5.05
CA GLU A 128 -7.04 -5.52 -5.35
C GLU A 128 -7.16 -4.29 -6.28
N ASP A 129 -8.35 -4.05 -6.86
CA ASP A 129 -8.77 -3.01 -7.79
C ASP A 129 -7.67 -2.48 -8.71
N ALA A 130 -7.02 -3.38 -9.45
CA ALA A 130 -5.90 -3.03 -10.33
C ALA A 130 -6.25 -1.89 -11.31
N ASP A 131 -7.48 -1.87 -11.84
CA ASP A 131 -7.97 -0.80 -12.72
C ASP A 131 -8.17 0.55 -12.02
N ARG A 132 -8.50 0.53 -10.72
CA ARG A 132 -8.63 1.74 -9.92
C ARG A 132 -7.26 2.27 -9.52
N ILE A 133 -6.33 1.37 -9.19
CA ILE A 133 -4.93 1.71 -8.93
C ILE A 133 -4.28 2.27 -10.20
N SER A 134 -4.53 1.69 -11.37
CA SER A 134 -3.90 2.12 -12.63
C SER A 134 -4.24 3.57 -13.00
N LYS A 135 -5.44 4.05 -12.65
CA LYS A 135 -5.92 5.42 -12.85
C LYS A 135 -5.39 6.45 -11.83
N GLN A 136 -4.82 6.00 -10.71
CA GLN A 136 -4.28 6.88 -9.68
C GLN A 136 -2.85 7.33 -9.99
N ILE A 137 -2.42 8.46 -9.43
CA ILE A 137 -1.07 9.00 -9.64
C ILE A 137 -0.02 8.07 -8.97
N PRO A 138 1.10 7.75 -9.63
CA PRO A 138 2.22 7.04 -9.00
C PRO A 138 2.71 7.73 -7.72
N ASN A 139 2.77 6.95 -6.65
CA ASN A 139 3.20 7.40 -5.34
C ASN A 139 4.71 7.25 -5.12
N CYS A 140 5.45 6.64 -6.05
CA CYS A 140 6.90 6.58 -6.02
C CYS A 140 7.48 7.15 -7.33
N ARG A 141 8.46 8.05 -7.18
CA ARG A 141 9.21 8.64 -8.28
C ARG A 141 10.70 8.40 -8.10
N CYS A 142 11.36 7.95 -9.13
CA CYS A 142 12.81 7.78 -9.15
C CYS A 142 13.48 9.02 -9.72
N LYS A 143 14.55 9.47 -9.06
CA LYS A 143 15.37 10.62 -9.49
C LYS A 143 16.85 10.38 -9.18
N ILE A 144 17.71 11.22 -9.73
CA ILE A 144 19.14 11.21 -9.41
C ILE A 144 19.35 11.76 -7.99
N LYS A 145 20.20 11.09 -7.19
CA LYS A 145 20.74 11.60 -5.93
C LYS A 145 21.53 12.88 -6.25
N ARG A 146 20.98 14.04 -5.89
CA ARG A 146 21.71 15.31 -5.93
C ARG A 146 22.63 15.41 -4.73
#